data_AF-A0A7G9Z6T6-F1
#
_entry.id   AF-A0A7G9Z6T6-F1
#
_cell.length_a   1.000
_cell.length_b   1.000
_cell.length_c   1.000
_cell.angle_alpha   90.00
_cell.angle_beta   90.00
_cell.angle_gamma   90.00
#
_symmetry.space_group_name_H-M   'P 1'
#
loop_
_entity.id
_entity.type
_entity.pdbx_description
1 polymer ?
#
loop_
_entity_poly.entity_id
_entity_poly.type
_entity_poly.pdbx_seq_one_letter_code
_entity_poly.pdbx_strand_id
1 'polypeptide(L)'
;MSEVRPKPSIKILKDVGYRVIMKNEDGTPRQVLRGFIKEGDYGKFISVETHWVQKMEGEKIIDSQWARKTYTFPDDQGRALEKWNYVKELLDAALDVGAGDDLAKGVEEEFGAELEGLDE
;
A
#
# COMPACT_ATOMS: atom_id res chain seq x y z
N MET A 1 9.54 -27.63 17.41
CA MET A 1 8.64 -26.68 18.08
C MET A 1 8.52 -25.47 17.19
N SER A 2 7.32 -25.14 16.72
CA SER A 2 7.09 -23.96 15.87
C SER A 2 7.06 -22.73 16.76
N GLU A 3 8.16 -21.97 16.77
CA GLU A 3 8.27 -20.72 17.50
C GLU A 3 7.28 -19.72 16.88
N VAL A 4 6.14 -19.51 17.55
CA VAL A 4 5.17 -18.49 17.16
C VAL A 4 5.84 -17.15 17.41
N ARG A 5 6.47 -16.57 16.39
CA ARG A 5 7.00 -15.21 16.47
C ARG A 5 5.87 -14.30 16.97
N PRO A 6 6.02 -13.60 18.10
CA PRO A 6 4.99 -12.68 18.56
C PRO A 6 4.71 -11.68 17.43
N LYS A 7 3.43 -11.48 17.11
CA LYS A 7 3.05 -10.46 16.12
C LYS A 7 3.64 -9.12 16.60
N PRO A 8 4.38 -8.41 15.74
CA PRO A 8 4.97 -7.14 16.14
C PRO A 8 3.87 -6.20 16.61
N SER A 9 4.11 -5.55 17.75
CA SER A 9 3.11 -4.70 18.38
C SER A 9 3.12 -3.34 17.67
N ILE A 10 2.16 -3.11 16.78
CA ILE A 10 2.07 -1.85 16.03
C ILE A 10 0.98 -0.98 16.64
N LYS A 11 1.37 0.21 17.11
CA LYS A 11 0.46 1.22 17.65
C LYS A 11 0.31 2.37 16.66
N ILE A 12 -0.92 2.84 16.46
CA ILE A 12 -1.19 4.07 15.70
C ILE A 12 -0.99 5.26 16.65
N LEU A 13 -0.07 6.16 16.30
CA LEU A 13 0.18 7.40 17.04
C LEU A 13 -0.66 8.56 16.53
N LYS A 14 -0.89 8.64 15.21
CA LYS A 14 -1.64 9.72 14.57
C LYS A 14 -2.32 9.26 13.29
N ASP A 15 -3.57 9.65 13.10
CA ASP A 15 -4.28 9.61 11.81
C ASP A 15 -4.11 10.96 11.10
N VAL A 16 -3.52 10.94 9.91
CA VAL A 16 -3.24 12.13 9.09
C VAL A 16 -4.42 12.46 8.15
N GLY A 17 -5.38 11.55 8.05
CA GLY A 17 -6.52 11.64 7.14
C GLY A 17 -6.35 10.75 5.92
N TYR A 18 -7.05 11.09 4.83
CA TYR A 18 -7.15 10.22 3.66
C TYR A 18 -7.22 10.97 2.33
N ARG A 19 -7.00 10.22 1.25
CA ARG A 19 -7.20 10.63 -0.15
C ARG A 19 -8.03 9.57 -0.87
N VAL A 20 -8.99 10.02 -1.67
CA VAL A 20 -9.92 9.14 -2.39
C VAL A 20 -9.24 8.59 -3.64
N ILE A 21 -9.26 7.27 -3.78
CA ILE A 21 -8.76 6.56 -4.98
C ILE A 21 -9.93 6.25 -5.91
N MET A 22 -11.02 5.72 -5.35
CA MET A 22 -12.23 5.36 -6.09
C MET A 22 -13.47 5.86 -5.38
N LYS A 23 -14.47 6.25 -6.17
CA LYS A 23 -15.81 6.65 -5.71
C LYS A 23 -16.84 5.62 -6.17
N ASN A 24 -17.96 5.54 -5.44
CA ASN A 24 -19.18 4.89 -5.90
C ASN A 24 -19.91 5.79 -6.91
N GLU A 25 -20.96 5.26 -7.53
CA GLU A 25 -21.81 6.00 -8.48
C GLU A 25 -22.43 7.26 -7.84
N ASP A 26 -22.83 7.17 -6.57
CA ASP A 26 -23.36 8.30 -5.78
C ASP A 26 -22.29 9.33 -5.36
N GLY A 27 -21.05 9.21 -5.85
CA GLY A 27 -19.94 10.12 -5.56
C GLY A 27 -19.27 9.92 -4.21
N THR A 28 -19.77 9.00 -3.38
CA THR A 28 -19.18 8.67 -2.07
C THR A 28 -17.86 7.91 -2.23
N PRO A 29 -16.85 8.14 -1.38
CA PRO A 29 -15.61 7.36 -1.36
C PRO A 29 -15.86 5.85 -1.19
N ARG A 30 -15.31 5.05 -2.11
CA ARG A 30 -15.33 3.58 -2.08
C ARG A 30 -14.00 3.02 -1.60
N GLN A 31 -12.90 3.56 -2.11
CA GLN A 31 -11.54 3.17 -1.74
C GLN A 31 -10.69 4.42 -1.50
N VAL A 32 -9.89 4.38 -0.44
CA VAL A 32 -9.07 5.51 -0.01
C VAL A 32 -7.64 5.05 0.34
N LEU A 33 -6.69 5.96 0.24
CA LEU A 33 -5.41 5.88 0.95
C LEU A 33 -5.54 6.62 2.27
N ARG A 34 -5.30 5.93 3.39
CA ARG A 34 -5.22 6.53 4.73
C ARG A 34 -3.77 6.68 5.14
N GLY A 35 -3.41 7.84 5.68
CA GLY A 35 -2.08 8.11 6.19
C GLY A 35 -2.04 8.00 7.71
N PHE A 36 -1.10 7.21 8.23
CA PHE A 36 -0.91 7.02 9.66
C PHE A 36 0.55 7.25 10.05
N ILE A 37 0.78 7.83 11.22
CA ILE A 37 2.06 7.68 11.93
C ILE A 37 1.89 6.53 12.91
N LYS A 38 2.74 5.51 12.80
CA LYS A 38 2.70 4.31 13.63
C LYS A 38 4.03 4.11 14.32
N GLU A 39 4.01 3.40 15.44
CA GLU A 39 5.19 2.98 16.19
C GLU A 39 5.11 1.47 16.37
N GLY A 40 6.17 0.77 15.94
CA GLY A 40 6.33 -0.66 16.16
C GLY A 40 7.67 -0.95 16.79
N ASP A 41 8.02 -2.23 16.86
CA ASP A 41 9.23 -2.70 17.55
C ASP A 41 10.54 -2.13 16.94
N TYR A 42 10.51 -1.68 15.67
CA TYR A 42 11.64 -1.07 14.96
C TYR A 42 11.62 0.47 14.97
N GLY A 43 10.73 1.09 15.76
CA GLY A 43 10.59 2.54 15.88
C GLY A 43 9.38 3.11 15.12
N LYS A 44 9.40 4.43 14.94
CA LYS A 44 8.33 5.18 14.28
C LYS A 44 8.44 5.12 12.76
N PHE A 45 7.29 5.05 12.10
CA PHE A 45 7.19 5.06 10.65
C PHE A 45 5.86 5.65 10.19
N ILE A 46 5.85 6.15 8.95
CA ILE A 46 4.65 6.61 8.27
C ILE A 46 4.12 5.45 7.44
N SER A 47 2.83 5.14 7.59
CA SER A 47 2.14 4.09 6.85
C SER A 47 1.05 4.71 6.01
N VAL A 48 1.10 4.50 4.69
CA VAL A 48 0.03 4.86 3.75
C VAL A 48 -0.68 3.58 3.34
N GLU A 49 -1.91 3.40 3.80
CA GLU A 49 -2.64 2.14 3.73
C GLU A 49 -3.85 2.28 2.83
N THR A 50 -4.08 1.29 1.97
CA THR A 50 -5.29 1.23 1.15
C THR A 50 -6.43 0.64 1.97
N HIS A 51 -7.59 1.31 1.99
CA HIS A 51 -8.77 0.89 2.72
C HIS A 51 -10.02 0.92 1.85
N TRP A 52 -10.87 -0.10 2.02
CA TRP A 52 -12.25 -0.09 1.55
C TRP A 52 -13.14 0.61 2.57
N VAL A 53 -13.83 1.65 2.14
CA VAL A 53 -14.75 2.41 2.99
C VAL A 53 -16.00 1.57 3.19
N GLN A 54 -16.35 1.30 4.45
CA GLN A 54 -17.58 0.57 4.80
C GLN A 54 -18.68 1.54 5.21
N LYS A 55 -18.31 2.55 6.01
CA LYS A 55 -19.27 3.51 6.54
C LYS A 55 -18.64 4.88 6.75
N MET A 56 -19.39 5.92 6.42
CA MET A 56 -19.02 7.33 6.55
C MET A 56 -20.06 8.09 7.38
N GLU A 57 -19.59 9.09 8.11
CA GLU A 57 -20.43 10.09 8.78
C GLU A 57 -19.90 11.47 8.40
N GLY A 58 -20.63 12.15 7.50
CA GLY A 58 -20.14 13.34 6.84
C GLY A 58 -18.84 13.06 6.09
N GLU A 59 -17.78 13.81 6.41
CA GLU A 59 -16.45 13.68 5.80
C GLU A 59 -15.54 12.67 6.52
N LYS A 60 -16.01 12.04 7.61
CA LYS A 60 -15.21 11.11 8.42
C LYS A 60 -15.54 9.65 8.09
N ILE A 61 -14.49 8.86 7.88
CA ILE A 61 -14.59 7.41 7.79
C ILE A 61 -14.70 6.85 9.20
N ILE A 62 -15.89 6.35 9.55
CA ILE A 62 -16.13 5.72 10.84
C ILE A 62 -15.86 4.22 10.82
N ASP A 63 -15.93 3.59 9.65
CA ASP A 63 -15.53 2.20 9.47
C ASP A 63 -14.89 1.94 8.11
N SER A 64 -13.81 1.15 8.11
CA SER A 64 -13.07 0.79 6.92
C SER A 64 -12.28 -0.49 7.10
N GLN A 65 -12.20 -1.29 6.03
CA GLN A 65 -11.40 -2.51 6.01
C GLN A 65 -10.08 -2.31 5.26
N TRP A 66 -8.99 -2.83 5.82
CA TRP A 66 -7.68 -2.76 5.18
C TRP A 66 -7.63 -3.64 3.92
N ALA A 67 -7.15 -3.07 2.81
CA ALA A 67 -7.10 -3.68 1.49
C ALA A 67 -5.71 -4.25 1.12
N ARG A 68 -4.91 -4.65 2.12
CA ARG A 68 -3.59 -5.30 2.03
C ARG A 68 -2.43 -4.47 1.45
N LYS A 69 -2.68 -3.46 0.62
CA LYS A 69 -1.60 -2.61 0.07
C LYS A 69 -1.22 -1.51 1.06
N THR A 70 0.05 -1.48 1.43
CA THR A 70 0.63 -0.50 2.34
C THR A 70 1.98 -0.01 1.81
N TYR A 71 2.19 1.30 1.84
CA TYR A 71 3.48 1.92 1.62
C TYR A 71 4.01 2.43 2.95
N THR A 72 5.17 1.93 3.35
CA THR A 72 5.80 2.32 4.61
C THR A 72 7.00 3.23 4.35
N PHE A 73 7.05 4.36 5.02
CA PHE A 73 8.16 5.32 4.97
C PHE A 73 8.76 5.52 6.36
N PRO A 74 10.06 5.84 6.45
CA PRO A 74 10.66 6.31 7.71
C PRO A 74 9.89 7.52 8.28
N ASP A 75 9.90 7.70 9.61
CA ASP A 75 9.34 8.90 10.26
C ASP A 75 10.27 10.13 10.12
N ASP A 76 11.55 9.90 9.77
CA ASP A 76 12.48 10.97 9.41
C ASP A 76 12.11 11.59 8.07
N GLN A 77 11.90 12.92 8.05
CA GLN A 77 11.45 13.65 6.87
C GLN A 77 12.41 13.50 5.68
N GLY A 78 13.72 13.58 5.90
CA GLY A 78 14.71 13.50 4.82
C GLY A 78 14.68 12.13 4.16
N ARG A 79 14.72 11.07 4.96
CA ARG A 79 14.66 9.68 4.47
C ARG A 79 13.31 9.30 3.87
N ALA A 80 12.22 9.86 4.38
CA ALA A 80 10.88 9.67 3.81
C ALA A 80 10.81 10.25 2.39
N LEU A 81 11.30 11.48 2.20
CA LEU A 81 11.32 12.16 0.90
C LEU A 81 12.28 11.48 -0.08
N GLU A 82 13.44 11.04 0.38
CA GLU A 82 14.37 10.27 -0.45
C GLU A 82 13.73 8.97 -0.96
N LYS A 83 13.11 8.20 -0.05
CA LYS A 83 12.38 6.98 -0.44
C LYS A 83 11.24 7.28 -1.41
N TRP A 84 10.51 8.37 -1.20
CA TRP A 84 9.46 8.80 -2.12
C TRP A 84 10.00 9.13 -3.51
N ASN A 85 11.14 9.82 -3.60
CA ASN A 85 11.79 10.12 -4.87
C ASN A 85 12.17 8.85 -5.63
N TYR A 86 12.76 7.85 -4.96
CA TYR A 86 13.06 6.56 -5.61
C TYR A 86 11.80 5.85 -6.13
N VAL A 87 10.70 5.87 -5.35
CA VAL A 87 9.42 5.31 -5.81
C VAL A 87 8.89 6.07 -7.04
N LYS A 88 9.02 7.40 -7.03
CA LYS A 88 8.62 8.24 -8.15
C LYS A 88 9.48 7.97 -9.40
N GLU A 89 10.79 7.89 -9.26
CA GLU A 89 11.70 7.60 -10.37
C GLU A 89 11.41 6.23 -11.00
N LEU A 90 11.13 5.20 -10.20
CA LEU A 90 10.70 3.89 -10.70
C LEU A 90 9.36 3.96 -11.44
N LEU A 91 8.41 4.75 -10.92
CA LEU A 91 7.11 4.94 -11.55
C LEU A 91 7.25 5.71 -12.88
N ASP A 92 8.01 6.79 -12.90
CA ASP A 92 8.28 7.60 -14.09
C ASP A 92 8.95 6.72 -15.15
N ALA A 93 9.95 5.91 -14.79
CA ALA A 93 10.59 4.97 -15.70
C ALA A 93 9.62 3.92 -16.27
N ALA A 94 8.66 3.44 -15.48
CA ALA A 94 7.65 2.49 -15.93
C ALA A 94 6.57 3.14 -16.83
N LEU A 95 6.28 4.43 -16.64
CA LEU A 95 5.28 5.17 -17.42
C LEU A 95 5.86 5.80 -18.69
N ASP A 96 7.17 6.06 -18.73
CA ASP A 96 7.92 6.46 -19.91
C ASP A 96 8.04 5.30 -20.94
N VAL A 97 7.52 4.11 -20.60
CA VAL A 97 7.37 2.97 -21.50
C VAL A 97 6.21 3.19 -22.48
N GLY A 98 6.32 4.25 -23.27
CA GLY A 98 5.83 4.30 -24.66
C GLY A 98 6.85 3.72 -25.65
N ALA A 99 7.88 3.00 -25.16
CA ALA A 99 9.02 2.51 -25.97
C ALA A 99 9.48 1.07 -25.65
N GLY A 100 8.67 0.25 -24.97
CA GLY A 100 9.13 -1.06 -24.49
C GLY A 100 8.04 -2.11 -24.40
N ASP A 101 7.53 -2.53 -25.54
CA ASP A 101 6.76 -3.78 -25.76
C ASP A 101 7.51 -5.06 -25.28
N ASP A 102 8.73 -4.94 -24.74
CA ASP A 102 9.61 -6.06 -24.36
C ASP A 102 9.50 -6.50 -22.88
N LEU A 103 9.00 -5.68 -21.95
CA LEU A 103 9.01 -6.07 -20.52
C LEU A 103 7.87 -7.05 -20.16
N ALA A 104 6.79 -7.07 -20.93
CA ALA A 104 5.67 -7.97 -20.70
C ALA A 104 6.06 -9.45 -20.92
N LYS A 105 6.99 -9.72 -21.83
CA LYS A 105 7.48 -11.07 -22.13
C LYS A 105 8.29 -11.69 -20.99
N GLY A 106 8.98 -10.89 -20.19
CA GLY A 106 9.83 -11.39 -19.09
C GLY A 106 9.07 -11.80 -17.83
N VAL A 107 7.90 -11.21 -17.58
CA VAL A 107 7.13 -11.49 -16.35
C VAL A 107 6.21 -12.71 -16.52
N GLU A 108 5.72 -13.00 -17.73
CA GLU A 108 5.02 -14.26 -18.01
C GLU A 108 5.95 -15.48 -17.92
N GLU A 109 7.24 -15.37 -18.27
CA GLU A 109 8.20 -16.47 -18.13
C GLU A 109 8.63 -16.74 -16.67
N GLU A 110 8.75 -15.71 -15.81
CA GLU A 110 9.21 -15.89 -14.42
C GLU A 110 8.08 -16.29 -13.45
N PHE A 111 6.81 -16.08 -13.81
CA PHE A 111 5.64 -16.49 -12.99
C PHE A 111 4.71 -17.53 -13.64
N GLY A 112 4.87 -17.84 -14.94
CA GLY A 112 4.05 -18.83 -15.64
C GLY A 112 4.44 -20.29 -15.37
N ALA A 113 5.64 -20.56 -14.88
CA ALA A 113 6.13 -21.93 -14.67
C ALA A 113 5.75 -22.56 -13.31
N GLU A 114 5.22 -21.79 -12.34
CA GLU A 114 4.90 -22.31 -11.00
C GLU A 114 3.40 -22.61 -10.75
N LEU A 115 2.52 -22.51 -11.77
CA LEU A 115 1.08 -22.80 -11.62
C LEU A 115 0.56 -24.03 -12.39
N GLU A 116 1.38 -24.75 -13.17
CA GLU A 116 0.98 -26.01 -13.82
C GLU A 116 1.42 -27.24 -13.01
N GLY A 117 0.92 -27.40 -11.77
CA GLY A 117 1.29 -28.58 -10.98
C GLY A 117 0.48 -28.89 -9.72
N LEU A 118 -0.71 -28.30 -9.53
CA LEU A 118 -1.57 -28.60 -8.37
C LEU A 118 -3.05 -28.76 -8.77
N ASP A 119 -3.31 -29.55 -9.81
CA ASP A 119 -4.63 -30.16 -10.04
C ASP A 119 -4.42 -31.64 -10.41
N GLU A 120 -4.43 -32.51 -9.40
CA GLU A 120 -5.03 -33.84 -9.40
C GLU A 120 -5.40 -34.25 -7.97
#